data_AF-A0A2S6NIX7-F1
#
_entry.id   AF-A0A2S6NIX7-F1
#
_cell.length_a   1.000
_cell.length_b   1.000
_cell.length_c   1.000
_cell.angle_alpha   90.00
_cell.angle_beta   90.00
_cell.angle_gamma   90.00
#
_symmetry.space_group_name_H-M   'P 1'
#
loop_
_entity.id
_entity.type
_entity.pdbx_description
1 polymer ?
#
loop_
_entity_poly.entity_id
_entity_poly.type
_entity_poly.pdbx_seq_one_letter_code
_entity_poly.pdbx_strand_id
1 'polypeptide(L)' 'MGVFETSFESTIARWHGITPPNDPAKRLAAELADTIAAFEALRGTLAFEDEPSSFEAALQATKDTA' A
#
# COMPACT_ATOMS: atom_id res chain seq x y z
N MET A 1 -6.12 20.79 13.72
CA MET A 1 -6.37 20.47 12.30
C MET A 1 -5.46 21.35 11.45
N GLY A 2 -4.42 20.78 10.87
CA GLY A 2 -3.44 21.54 10.07
C GLY A 2 -3.94 21.82 8.65
N VAL A 3 -3.38 22.82 7.98
CA VAL A 3 -3.69 23.19 6.57
C VAL A 3 -3.44 22.02 5.60
N PHE A 4 -2.55 21.09 5.97
CA PHE A 4 -2.20 19.92 5.16
C PHE A 4 -3.31 18.85 5.14
N GLU A 5 -3.89 18.53 6.30
CA GLU A 5 -5.03 17.60 6.44
C GLU A 5 -6.23 18.07 5.62
N THR A 6 -6.50 19.38 5.62
CA THR A 6 -7.61 19.97 4.86
C THR A 6 -7.41 19.82 3.34
N SER A 7 -6.17 19.75 2.85
CA SER A 7 -5.89 19.58 1.42
C SER A 7 -6.13 18.15 0.93
N PHE A 8 -5.80 17.15 1.75
CA PHE A 8 -5.90 15.74 1.39
C PHE A 8 -7.36 15.27 1.35
N GLU A 9 -8.12 15.58 2.41
CA GLU A 9 -9.55 15.27 2.48
C GLU A 9 -10.33 15.94 1.35
N SER A 10 -10.00 17.20 1.02
CA SER A 10 -10.63 17.94 -0.08
C SER A 10 -10.30 17.31 -1.45
N THR A 11 -9.08 16.79 -1.62
CA THR A 11 -8.66 16.11 -2.85
C THR A 11 -9.41 14.79 -3.03
N ILE A 12 -9.54 14.01 -1.95
CA ILE A 12 -10.27 12.74 -1.96
C ILE A 12 -11.75 12.95 -2.28
N ALA A 13 -12.40 13.89 -1.60
CA ALA A 13 -13.80 14.19 -1.86
C ALA A 13 -14.02 14.67 -3.31
N ARG A 14 -13.12 15.53 -3.82
CA ARG A 14 -13.25 16.14 -5.15
C ARG A 14 -13.05 15.15 -6.29
N TRP A 15 -12.05 14.28 -6.20
CA TRP A 15 -11.67 13.40 -7.32
C TRP A 15 -12.19 11.98 -7.18
N HIS A 16 -12.47 11.53 -5.95
CA HIS A 16 -12.87 10.16 -5.67
C HIS A 16 -14.27 10.06 -5.05
N GLY A 17 -14.92 11.18 -4.70
CA GLY A 17 -16.29 11.19 -4.17
C GLY A 17 -16.43 10.54 -2.79
N ILE A 18 -15.32 10.30 -2.11
CA ILE A 18 -15.29 9.66 -0.80
C ILE A 18 -15.25 10.75 0.27
N THR A 19 -16.23 10.75 1.16
CA THR A 19 -16.22 11.55 2.39
C THR A 19 -16.15 10.61 3.59
N PRO A 20 -15.33 10.89 4.62
CA PRO A 20 -15.31 10.08 5.83
C PRO A 20 -16.74 10.03 6.42
N PRO A 21 -17.33 8.84 6.60
CA PRO A 21 -18.77 8.70 6.82
C PRO A 21 -19.23 9.17 8.22
N ASN A 22 -18.31 9.29 9.20
CA ASN A 22 -18.61 9.76 10.55
C ASN A 22 -17.33 10.10 11.35
N ASP A 23 -17.48 10.73 12.51
CA ASP A 23 -16.36 11.10 13.40
C ASP A 23 -15.55 9.90 13.93
N PRO A 24 -16.15 8.74 14.28
CA PRO A 24 -15.39 7.55 14.60
C PRO A 24 -14.43 7.11 13.47
N ALA A 25 -14.85 7.17 12.21
CA ALA A 25 -13.99 6.82 11.07
C ALA A 25 -12.77 7.74 10.96
N LYS A 26 -12.93 9.03 11.24
CA LYS A 26 -11.82 10.00 11.28
C LYS A 26 -10.84 9.71 12.42
N ARG A 27 -11.34 9.34 13.61
CA ARG A 27 -10.49 8.95 14.75
C ARG A 27 -9.72 7.67 14.46
N LEU A 28 -10.39 6.66 13.91
CA LEU A 28 -9.74 5.41 13.53
C LEU A 28 -8.66 5.63 12.45
N ALA A 29 -8.90 6.52 11.48
CA ALA A 29 -7.89 6.89 10.49
C ALA A 29 -6.64 7.52 11.15
N ALA A 30 -6.84 8.38 12.16
CA ALA A 30 -5.74 8.95 12.93
C ALA A 30 -4.97 7.90 13.75
N GLU A 31 -5.68 6.95 14.37
CA GLU A 31 -5.05 5.83 15.10
C GLU A 31 -4.23 4.91 14.19
N LEU A 32 -4.62 4.77 12.92
CA LEU A 32 -3.92 3.95 11.94
C LEU A 32 -2.74 4.66 11.27
N ALA A 33 -2.51 5.95 11.52
CA ALA A 33 -1.47 6.73 10.84
C ALA A 33 -0.07 6.10 10.99
N ASP A 34 0.31 5.70 12.20
CA ASP A 34 1.60 5.06 12.46
C ASP A 34 1.71 3.68 11.79
N THR A 35 0.60 2.95 11.73
CA THR A 35 0.54 1.65 11.04
C THR A 35 0.74 1.83 9.53
N ILE A 36 0.10 2.83 8.93
CA ILE A 36 0.28 3.18 7.52
C ILE A 36 1.74 3.57 7.25
N ALA A 37 2.32 4.43 8.08
CA ALA A 37 3.72 4.84 7.97
C ALA A 37 4.68 3.64 8.07
N ALA A 38 4.40 2.70 8.97
CA ALA A 38 5.19 1.46 9.09
C ALA A 38 5.11 0.60 7.81
N PHE A 39 3.94 0.48 7.18
CA PHE A 39 3.81 -0.22 5.90
C PHE A 39 4.50 0.51 4.75
N GLU A 40 4.43 1.84 4.72
CA GLU A 40 5.15 2.64 3.73
C GLU A 40 6.66 2.50 3.85
N ALA A 41 7.19 2.41 5.07
CA ALA A 41 8.61 2.17 5.31
C ALA A 41 9.08 0.79 4.82
N LEU A 42 8.17 -0.19 4.72
CA LEU A 42 8.45 -1.52 4.16
C LEU A 42 8.41 -1.56 2.62
N ARG A 43 7.95 -0.48 1.96
CA ARG A 43 7.88 -0.40 0.51
C ARG A 43 9.29 -0.43 -0.10
N GLY A 44 9.54 -1.40 -0.98
CA GLY A 44 10.84 -1.57 -1.63
C GLY A 44 11.92 -2.18 -0.72
N THR A 45 11.63 -2.45 0.56
CA THR A 45 12.53 -3.24 1.43
C THR A 45 12.18 -4.72 1.39
N LEU A 46 10.91 -5.02 1.14
CA LEU A 46 10.44 -6.38 0.97
C LEU A 46 10.74 -6.79 -0.47
N ALA A 47 11.68 -7.71 -0.60
CA ALA A 47 12.16 -8.28 -1.85
C ALA A 47 11.12 -9.22 -2.51
N PHE A 48 9.87 -8.76 -2.63
CA PHE A 48 8.80 -9.50 -3.28
C PHE A 48 9.07 -9.70 -4.79
N GLU A 49 9.99 -8.92 -5.36
CA GLU A 49 10.46 -9.06 -6.75
C GLU A 49 11.83 -9.75 -6.88
N ASP A 50 12.47 -10.12 -5.77
CA ASP A 50 13.57 -11.11 -5.82
C ASP A 50 12.90 -12.49 -5.91
N GLU A 51 12.41 -12.79 -7.10
CA GLU A 51 11.76 -14.04 -7.45
C GLU A 51 12.65 -15.23 -7.05
N PRO A 52 12.18 -16.23 -6.28
CA PRO A 52 12.99 -17.42 -6.03
C PRO A 52 13.20 -18.28 -7.29
N SER A 53 12.55 -17.94 -8.41
CA SER A 53 12.86 -18.47 -9.73
C SER A 53 12.15 -17.64 -10.79
N SER A 54 12.88 -16.93 -11.65
CA SER A 54 12.29 -16.42 -12.88
C SER A 54 11.51 -17.52 -13.59
N PHE A 55 10.40 -17.17 -14.25
CA PHE A 55 9.63 -18.13 -15.05
C PHE A 55 10.54 -19.02 -15.92
N GLU A 56 11.63 -18.47 -16.45
CA GLU A 56 12.65 -19.20 -17.20
C GLU A 56 13.45 -20.21 -16.36
N ALA A 57 13.84 -19.86 -15.12
CA ALA A 57 14.50 -20.79 -14.21
C ALA A 57 13.57 -21.95 -13.81
N ALA A 58 12.30 -21.66 -13.52
CA ALA A 58 11.28 -22.68 -13.26
C ALA A 58 11.02 -23.57 -14.49
N LEU A 59 11.01 -22.97 -15.68
CA LEU A 59 10.84 -23.69 -16.95
C LEU A 59 12.03 -24.59 -17.29
N GLN A 60 13.25 -24.23 -16.92
CA GLN A 60 14.43 -25.10 -17.11
C GLN A 60 14.47 -26.25 -16.10
N ALA A 61 14.12 -26.00 -14.83
CA ALA A 61 14.11 -27.03 -13.79
C ALA A 61 13.09 -28.16 -14.06
N THR A 62 12.08 -27.89 -14.89
CA THR A 62 11.00 -28.84 -15.23
C THR A 62 11.23 -29.59 -16.55
N LYS A 63 12.33 -29.35 -17.26
CA LYS A 63 12.67 -30.11 -18.46
C LYS A 63 13.39 -31.40 -18.08
N ASP A 64 12.89 -32.52 -18.59
CA ASP A 64 13.57 -33.80 -18.46
C ASP A 64 14.88 -33.77 -19.27
N THR A 65 16.01 -34.01 -18.59
CA THR A 65 17.30 -34.25 -19.24
C THR A 65 17.28 -35.63 -19.88
N ALA A 66 17.08 -35.67 -21.20
CA ALA A 66 17.28 -36.83 -22.04
C ALA A 66 18.77 -37.16 -22.22
#